data_AF-A0A060CGK6-F1
#
_entry.id   AF-A0A060CGK6-F1
#
_cell.length_a   1.000
_cell.length_b   1.000
_cell.length_c   1.000
_cell.angle_alpha   90.00
_cell.angle_beta   90.00
_cell.angle_gamma   90.00
#
_symmetry.space_group_name_H-M   'P 1'
#
loop_
_entity.id
_entity.type
_entity.pdbx_description
1 polymer ?
#
loop_
_entity_poly.entity_id
_entity_poly.type
_entity_poly.pdbx_seq_one_letter_code
_entity_poly.pdbx_strand_id
1 'polypeptide(L)'
;MPLSATAYGGGVAEIMYTLMPLMQDVGLHPEWAIIHGEDEFFDVTKLFHNSLQGDERAPTDEQWATWERYQHVNAERIDASDYDVV
;
A
#
# COMPACT_ATOMS: atom_id res chain seq x y z
N MET A 1 10.60 -5.72 3.07
CA MET A 1 9.89 -5.45 1.80
C MET A 1 9.15 -4.12 1.89
N PRO A 2 9.41 -3.13 1.02
CA PRO A 2 8.54 -1.96 0.89
C PRO A 2 7.16 -2.32 0.30
N LEU A 3 6.11 -1.64 0.77
CA LEU A 3 4.71 -1.83 0.35
C LEU A 3 4.11 -0.48 -0.06
N SER A 4 3.50 -0.39 -1.25
CA SER A 4 2.90 0.86 -1.77
C SER A 4 1.54 0.64 -2.43
N ALA A 5 0.76 1.72 -2.56
CA ALA A 5 -0.54 1.71 -3.26
C ALA A 5 -0.46 1.53 -4.77
N THR A 6 0.68 1.90 -5.38
CA THR A 6 0.85 1.88 -6.83
C THR A 6 2.33 1.78 -7.19
N ALA A 7 2.63 1.10 -8.30
CA ALA A 7 3.95 1.13 -8.93
C ALA A 7 4.13 2.32 -9.87
N TYR A 8 3.06 3.04 -10.20
CA TYR A 8 3.03 4.10 -11.20
C TYR A 8 2.72 5.46 -10.56
N GLY A 9 3.10 6.53 -11.26
CA GLY A 9 2.90 7.91 -10.81
C GLY A 9 4.19 8.54 -10.27
N GLY A 10 4.05 9.64 -9.54
CA GLY A 10 5.17 10.41 -8.99
C GLY A 10 5.46 10.12 -7.51
N GLY A 11 6.50 10.77 -6.97
CA GLY A 11 6.80 10.76 -5.54
C GLY A 11 7.36 9.42 -5.06
N VAL A 12 6.58 8.66 -4.29
CA VAL A 12 7.05 7.38 -3.71
C VAL A 12 7.43 6.38 -4.79
N ALA A 13 6.65 6.26 -5.87
CA ALA A 13 6.96 5.34 -6.97
C ALA A 13 8.29 5.69 -7.67
N GLU A 14 8.56 6.99 -7.90
CA GLU A 14 9.83 7.46 -8.49
C GLU A 14 11.04 7.14 -7.61
N ILE A 15 10.89 7.28 -6.29
CA ILE A 15 11.93 6.90 -5.33
C ILE A 15 12.20 5.39 -5.40
N MET A 16 11.13 4.58 -5.43
CA MET A 16 11.24 3.12 -5.48
C MET A 16 11.97 2.61 -6.73
N TYR A 17 11.78 3.26 -7.88
CA TYR A 17 12.50 2.92 -9.11
C TYR A 17 14.02 3.09 -9.01
N THR A 18 14.51 3.95 -8.12
CA THR A 18 15.95 4.12 -7.89
C THR A 18 16.43 3.28 -6.69
N LEU A 19 15.62 3.21 -5.64
CA LEU A 19 15.98 2.54 -4.40
C LEU A 19 16.09 1.02 -4.57
N MET A 20 15.21 0.41 -5.38
CA MET A 20 15.22 -1.05 -5.57
C MET A 20 16.48 -1.56 -6.26
N PRO A 21 16.92 -0.99 -7.40
CA PRO A 21 18.20 -1.35 -7.99
C PRO A 21 19.38 -1.08 -7.06
N LEU A 22 19.38 0.03 -6.32
CA LEU A 22 20.48 0.35 -5.40
C LEU A 22 20.63 -0.68 -4.27
N MET A 23 19.51 -1.16 -3.72
CA MET A 23 19.51 -2.24 -2.73
C MET A 23 20.02 -3.55 -3.34
N GLN A 24 19.64 -3.86 -4.58
CA GLN A 24 20.17 -5.02 -5.30
C GLN A 24 21.68 -4.91 -5.54
N ASP A 25 22.18 -3.74 -5.90
CA ASP A 25 23.61 -3.49 -6.16
C ASP A 25 24.50 -3.75 -4.93
N VAL A 26 23.98 -3.53 -3.72
CA VAL A 26 24.70 -3.82 -2.47
C VAL A 26 24.47 -5.25 -1.96
N GLY A 27 23.88 -6.12 -2.79
CA GLY A 27 23.70 -7.54 -2.50
C GLY A 27 22.47 -7.89 -1.67
N LEU A 28 21.50 -6.96 -1.54
CA LEU A 28 20.20 -7.29 -0.95
C LEU A 28 19.29 -7.91 -2.01
N HIS A 29 18.30 -8.68 -1.56
CA HIS A 29 17.23 -9.21 -2.41
C HIS A 29 15.91 -8.52 -2.05
N PRO A 30 15.74 -7.24 -2.38
CA PRO A 30 14.54 -6.53 -2.04
C PRO A 30 13.38 -6.97 -2.94
N GLU A 31 12.20 -7.00 -2.34
CA GLU A 31 10.92 -7.10 -3.03
C GLU A 31 10.14 -5.81 -2.78
N TRP A 32 9.35 -5.39 -3.77
CA TRP A 32 8.41 -4.28 -3.65
C TRP A 32 7.01 -4.79 -3.95
N ALA A 33 6.17 -4.86 -2.94
CA ALA A 33 4.78 -5.26 -3.09
C ALA A 33 3.88 -4.05 -3.36
N ILE A 34 2.88 -4.27 -4.21
CA ILE A 34 1.84 -3.29 -4.52
C ILE A 34 0.52 -3.83 -4.00
N ILE A 35 -0.17 -3.06 -3.15
CA ILE A 35 -1.51 -3.44 -2.72
C ILE A 35 -2.49 -3.36 -3.88
N HIS A 36 -3.47 -4.25 -3.84
CA HIS A 36 -4.56 -4.33 -4.77
C HIS A 36 -5.79 -3.61 -4.23
N GLY A 37 -6.48 -2.89 -5.12
CA GLY A 37 -7.73 -2.23 -4.85
C GLY A 37 -8.45 -1.89 -6.15
N GLU A 38 -9.76 -1.75 -6.08
CA GLU A 38 -10.57 -1.12 -7.14
C GLU A 38 -10.88 0.34 -6.75
N ASP A 39 -11.59 1.07 -7.61
CA ASP A 39 -11.88 2.50 -7.42
C ASP A 39 -12.54 2.78 -6.06
N GLU A 40 -13.49 1.95 -5.64
CA GLU A 40 -14.16 2.07 -4.33
C GLU A 40 -13.18 2.01 -3.15
N PHE A 41 -12.10 1.22 -3.26
CA PHE A 41 -11.08 1.12 -2.23
C PHE A 41 -10.22 2.37 -2.22
N PHE A 42 -9.77 2.79 -3.41
CA PHE A 42 -8.93 3.97 -3.53
C PHE A 42 -9.67 5.25 -3.12
N ASP A 43 -10.98 5.33 -3.36
CA ASP A 43 -11.83 6.41 -2.85
C ASP A 43 -11.86 6.45 -1.32
N VAL A 44 -11.96 5.29 -0.66
CA VAL A 44 -11.89 5.21 0.82
C VAL A 44 -10.49 5.59 1.33
N THR A 45 -9.42 5.09 0.71
CA THR A 45 -8.05 5.47 1.12
C THR A 45 -7.77 6.96 0.92
N LYS A 46 -8.37 7.57 -0.12
CA LYS A 46 -8.29 9.01 -0.36
C LYS A 46 -9.07 9.80 0.68
N LEU A 47 -10.23 9.29 1.12
CA LEU A 47 -10.94 9.85 2.26
C LEU A 47 -10.03 9.85 3.49
N PHE A 48 -9.44 8.71 3.84
CA PHE A 48 -8.50 8.63 4.97
C PHE A 48 -7.33 9.61 4.84
N HIS A 49 -6.69 9.67 3.67
CA HIS A 49 -5.59 10.61 3.41
C HIS A 49 -5.99 12.05 3.70
N ASN A 50 -7.17 12.47 3.23
CA ASN A 50 -7.67 13.82 3.44
C ASN A 50 -8.07 14.07 4.90
N SER A 51 -8.74 13.10 5.54
CA SER A 51 -9.16 13.22 6.95
C SER A 51 -7.96 13.31 7.88
N LEU A 52 -6.91 12.52 7.62
CA LEU A 52 -5.63 12.61 8.34
C LEU A 52 -4.90 13.95 8.10
N GLN A 53 -5.20 14.64 6.99
CA GLN A 53 -4.67 15.96 6.66
C GLN A 53 -5.61 17.12 7.07
N GLY A 54 -6.63 16.85 7.88
CA GLY A 54 -7.48 17.88 8.50
C GLY A 54 -8.87 18.03 7.91
N ASP A 55 -9.28 17.15 7.00
CA ASP A 55 -10.68 17.06 6.57
C ASP A 55 -11.55 16.47 7.69
N GLU A 56 -12.68 17.11 8.01
CA GLU A 56 -13.56 16.68 9.10
C GLU A 56 -14.45 15.47 8.72
N ARG A 57 -14.47 15.07 7.45
CA ARG A 57 -15.27 13.93 6.99
C ARG A 57 -14.72 12.63 7.60
N ALA A 58 -15.61 11.87 8.21
CA ALA A 58 -15.30 10.52 8.70
C ALA A 58 -15.82 9.45 7.71
N PRO A 59 -15.19 8.28 7.66
CA PRO A 59 -15.68 7.14 6.89
C PRO A 59 -16.98 6.60 7.46
N THR A 60 -17.89 6.18 6.57
CA THR A 60 -19.10 5.44 6.94
C THR A 60 -18.79 3.98 7.27
N ASP A 61 -19.72 3.27 7.91
CA ASP A 61 -19.59 1.84 8.19
C ASP A 61 -19.40 1.01 6.90
N GLU A 62 -20.04 1.43 5.80
CA GLU A 62 -19.86 0.78 4.49
C GLU A 62 -18.45 1.02 3.93
N GLN A 63 -17.92 2.23 4.07
CA GLN A 63 -16.55 2.55 3.66
C GLN A 63 -15.51 1.79 4.50
N TRP A 64 -15.76 1.62 5.81
CA TRP A 64 -14.96 0.73 6.66
C TRP A 64 -15.01 -0.72 6.18
N ALA A 65 -16.20 -1.25 5.90
CA ALA A 65 -16.35 -2.62 5.40
C ALA A 65 -15.64 -2.82 4.04
N THR A 66 -15.71 -1.84 3.15
CA THR A 66 -14.96 -1.86 1.88
C THR A 66 -13.45 -1.89 2.15
N TRP A 67 -12.95 -1.02 3.01
CA TRP A 67 -11.52 -1.03 3.36
C TRP A 67 -11.09 -2.37 3.97
N GLU A 68 -11.81 -2.90 4.96
CA GLU A 68 -11.50 -4.17 5.62
C GLU A 68 -11.47 -5.36 4.64
N ARG A 69 -12.41 -5.40 3.70
CA ARG A 69 -12.43 -6.44 2.65
C ARG A 69 -11.14 -6.44 1.84
N TYR A 70 -10.70 -5.27 1.37
CA TYR A 70 -9.45 -5.19 0.60
C TYR A 70 -8.22 -5.41 1.49
N GLN A 71 -8.26 -5.06 2.77
CA GLN A 71 -7.19 -5.43 3.70
C GLN A 71 -7.05 -6.96 3.80
N HIS A 72 -8.16 -7.70 3.90
CA HIS A 72 -8.14 -9.17 3.87
C HIS A 72 -7.58 -9.71 2.56
N VAL A 73 -8.05 -9.21 1.41
CA VAL A 73 -7.52 -9.64 0.10
C VAL A 73 -6.02 -9.38 -0.03
N ASN A 74 -5.53 -8.25 0.46
CA ASN A 74 -4.10 -7.94 0.43
C ASN A 74 -3.29 -8.79 1.40
N ALA A 75 -3.82 -9.06 2.59
CA ALA A 75 -3.17 -9.92 3.58
C ALA A 75 -3.03 -11.36 3.08
N GLU A 76 -4.02 -11.89 2.36
CA GLU A 76 -3.94 -13.22 1.75
C GLU A 76 -2.93 -13.31 0.59
N ARG A 77 -2.58 -12.19 -0.02
CA ARG A 77 -1.62 -12.14 -1.15
C ARG A 77 -0.18 -11.93 -0.71
N ILE A 78 0.04 -11.46 0.51
CA ILE A 78 1.38 -11.26 1.08
C ILE A 78 1.67 -12.48 1.95
N ASP A 79 2.57 -13.35 1.48
CA ASP A 79 2.99 -14.51 2.25
C ASP A 79 3.86 -14.07 3.43
N ALA A 80 3.29 -14.07 4.64
CA ALA A 80 3.99 -13.68 5.84
C ALA A 80 5.15 -14.63 6.21
N SER A 81 5.16 -15.85 5.68
CA SER A 81 6.21 -16.84 5.97
C SER A 81 7.54 -16.56 5.29
N ASP A 82 7.54 -15.69 4.27
CA ASP A 82 8.75 -15.21 3.60
C ASP A 82 9.49 -14.12 4.42
N TYR A 83 8.96 -13.74 5.59
CA TYR A 83 9.51 -12.64 6.41
C TYR A 83 9.85 -13.07 7.84
N ASP A 84 11.06 -12.70 8.28
CA ASP A 84 11.58 -13.02 9.63
C ASP A 84 10.85 -12.27 10.77
N VAL A 85 10.14 -11.19 10.44
CA VAL A 85 9.39 -10.35 11.40
C VAL A 85 8.08 -9.91 10.75
N VAL A 86 6.96 -10.15 11.44
CA VAL A 86 5.59 -9.81 11.03
C VAL A 86 4.97 -8.85 12.04
#